data_AF-A0A357V739-F1
#
_entry.id   AF-A0A357V739-F1
#
_cell.length_a   1.000
_cell.length_b   1.000
_cell.length_c   1.000
_cell.angle_alpha   90.00
_cell.angle_beta   90.00
_cell.angle_gamma   90.00
#
_symmetry.space_group_name_H-M   'P 1'
#
loop_
_entity.id
_entity.type
_entity.pdbx_description
1 polymer ?
#
loop_
_entity_poly.entity_id
_entity_poly.type
_entity_poly.pdbx_seq_one_letter_code
_entity_poly.pdbx_strand_id
1 'polypeptide(L)'
;QEELERCEGDATASLKAAKPSLPLPKKTKGARYTPVAKRQDRPDAIAWLVKNYPEMSDGQISKLIGTTKPTIMSVRDRSHWNTSNIKPQNPVGLG
;
A
#
# COMPACT_ATOMS: atom_id res chain seq x y z
N GLN A 1 3.52 -26.93 -31.03
CA GLN A 1 2.70 -27.33 -32.18
C GLN A 1 2.23 -28.78 -32.05
N GLU A 2 3.07 -29.68 -31.52
CA GLU A 2 2.74 -31.10 -31.27
C GLU A 2 1.43 -31.37 -30.51
N GLU A 3 1.07 -30.54 -29.53
CA GLU A 3 -0.14 -30.79 -28.73
C GLU A 3 -1.46 -30.49 -29.46
N LEU A 4 -1.41 -29.62 -30.49
CA LEU A 4 -2.55 -29.32 -31.36
C LEU A 4 -2.80 -30.50 -32.31
N GLU A 5 -1.76 -31.01 -32.97
CA GLU A 5 -1.84 -32.17 -33.87
C GLU A 5 -2.33 -33.43 -33.14
N ARG A 6 -1.93 -33.63 -31.87
CA ARG A 6 -2.42 -34.73 -31.02
C ARG A 6 -3.92 -34.64 -30.75
N CYS A 7 -4.47 -33.44 -30.53
CA CYS A 7 -5.88 -33.26 -30.20
C CYS A 7 -6.77 -33.17 -31.45
N GLU A 8 -6.20 -32.88 -32.62
CA GLU A 8 -6.93 -32.87 -33.89
C GLU A 8 -7.27 -34.29 -34.38
N GLY A 9 -6.42 -35.27 -34.07
CA GLY A 9 -6.63 -36.68 -34.43
C GLY A 9 -7.53 -37.50 -33.49
N ASP A 10 -7.93 -36.96 -32.33
CA ASP A 10 -8.66 -37.71 -31.31
C ASP A 10 -9.73 -36.83 -30.64
N ALA A 11 -11.00 -37.08 -30.99
CA ALA A 11 -12.15 -36.30 -30.52
C ALA A 11 -12.41 -36.41 -29.01
N THR A 12 -11.74 -37.34 -28.31
CA THR A 12 -11.83 -37.51 -26.85
C THR A 12 -10.69 -36.84 -26.08
N ALA A 13 -9.66 -36.35 -26.78
CA ALA A 13 -8.49 -35.78 -26.15
C ALA A 13 -8.75 -34.34 -25.66
N SER A 14 -8.43 -34.07 -24.39
CA SER A 14 -8.48 -32.72 -23.81
C SER A 14 -7.12 -32.02 -23.94
N LEU A 15 -7.13 -30.82 -24.50
CA LEU A 15 -5.97 -29.92 -24.51
C LEU A 15 -5.59 -29.51 -23.07
N LYS A 16 -4.30 -29.47 -22.77
CA LYS A 16 -3.77 -28.95 -21.51
C LYS A 16 -3.03 -27.64 -21.76
N ALA A 17 -3.30 -26.62 -20.94
CA ALA A 17 -2.62 -25.34 -21.03
C ALA A 17 -1.11 -25.52 -20.74
N ALA A 18 -0.27 -25.06 -21.66
CA ALA A 18 1.17 -25.06 -21.49
C ALA A 18 1.55 -24.18 -20.28
N LYS A 19 2.43 -24.70 -19.42
CA LYS A 19 2.94 -23.93 -18.27
C LYS A 19 3.78 -22.76 -18.79
N PRO A 20 3.56 -21.53 -18.30
CA PRO A 20 4.36 -20.39 -18.70
C PRO A 20 5.82 -20.60 -18.29
N SER A 21 6.74 -20.45 -19.24
CA SER A 21 8.19 -20.61 -19.06
C SER A 21 8.80 -19.52 -18.16
N LEU A 22 8.13 -18.37 -18.08
CA LEU A 22 8.59 -17.22 -17.30
C LEU A 22 7.94 -17.20 -15.90
N PRO A 23 8.72 -16.95 -14.83
CA PRO A 23 8.17 -16.80 -13.49
C PRO A 23 7.22 -15.59 -13.47
N LEU A 24 5.97 -15.82 -13.07
CA LEU A 24 4.98 -14.74 -12.94
C LEU A 24 5.48 -13.70 -11.92
N PRO A 25 5.41 -12.39 -12.23
CA PRO A 25 5.77 -11.37 -11.27
C PRO A 25 4.86 -11.46 -10.05
N LYS A 26 5.45 -11.52 -8.86
CA LYS A 26 4.70 -11.46 -7.60
C LYS A 26 3.94 -10.14 -7.58
N LYS A 27 2.61 -10.19 -7.50
CA LYS A 27 1.78 -9.00 -7.31
C LYS A 27 2.19 -8.32 -6.01
N THR A 28 2.91 -7.21 -6.10
CA THR A 28 3.12 -6.31 -4.97
C THR A 28 1.73 -5.82 -4.56
N LYS A 29 1.32 -6.09 -3.32
CA LYS A 29 0.13 -5.46 -2.74
C LYS A 29 0.42 -3.96 -2.76
N GLY A 30 -0.11 -3.26 -3.76
CA GLY A 30 0.00 -1.82 -3.87
C GLY A 30 -0.53 -1.14 -2.62
N ALA A 31 -0.09 0.09 -2.37
CA ALA A 31 -0.62 0.88 -1.27
C ALA A 31 -2.15 0.93 -1.36
N ARG A 32 -2.83 0.56 -0.26
CA ARG A 32 -4.29 0.62 -0.22
C ARG A 32 -4.73 2.07 -0.41
N TYR A 33 -5.65 2.30 -1.36
CA TYR A 33 -6.21 3.62 -1.60
C TYR A 33 -6.89 4.13 -0.32
N THR A 34 -6.44 5.27 0.20
CA THR A 34 -7.15 5.96 1.29
C THR A 34 -8.10 6.99 0.68
N PRO A 35 -9.39 6.93 0.99
CA PRO A 35 -10.38 7.92 0.56
C PRO A 35 -9.97 9.34 0.95
N VAL A 36 -10.33 10.33 0.12
CA VAL A 36 -10.00 11.75 0.33
C VAL A 36 -10.48 12.27 1.70
N ALA A 37 -11.66 11.84 2.15
CA ALA A 37 -12.20 12.18 3.46
C ALA A 37 -11.22 11.81 4.59
N LYS A 38 -10.62 10.62 4.50
CA LYS A 38 -9.65 10.09 5.48
C LYS A 38 -8.22 10.63 5.29
N ARG A 39 -7.97 11.52 4.31
CA ARG A 39 -6.63 12.13 4.10
C ARG A 39 -6.37 13.29 5.05
N GLN A 40 -7.41 14.00 5.48
CA GLN A 40 -7.31 15.11 6.44
C GLN A 40 -6.88 14.63 7.82
N ASP A 41 -7.16 13.37 8.16
CA ASP A 41 -6.78 12.78 9.45
C ASP A 41 -5.34 12.25 9.48
N ARG A 42 -4.63 12.24 8.33
CA ARG A 42 -3.26 11.72 8.27
C ARG A 42 -2.24 12.59 9.02
N PRO A 43 -2.24 13.93 8.90
CA PRO A 43 -1.40 14.79 9.72
C PRO A 43 -1.67 14.62 11.21
N ASP A 44 -2.93 14.43 11.60
CA ASP A 44 -3.37 14.19 12.98
C ASP A 44 -2.80 12.89 13.54
N ALA A 45 -2.87 11.82 12.76
CA ALA A 45 -2.26 10.53 13.07
C ALA A 45 -0.73 10.61 13.20
N ILE A 46 -0.07 11.31 12.27
CA ILE A 46 1.38 11.49 12.31
C ILE A 46 1.78 12.26 13.57
N ALA A 47 1.07 13.33 13.90
CA ALA A 47 1.34 14.13 15.10
C ALA A 47 1.16 13.31 16.39
N TRP A 48 0.15 12.44 16.45
CA TRP A 48 -0.04 11.52 17.58
C TRP A 48 1.10 10.51 17.67
N LEU A 49 1.50 9.91 16.56
CA LEU A 49 2.58 8.92 16.52
C LEU A 49 3.93 9.51 16.94
N VAL A 50 4.29 10.68 16.41
CA VAL A 50 5.55 11.36 16.77
C VAL A 50 5.56 11.74 18.26
N LYS A 51 4.41 12.12 18.82
CA LYS A 51 4.30 12.47 20.25
C LYS A 51 4.35 11.27 21.18
N ASN A 52 3.70 10.16 20.83
CA ASN A 52 3.59 8.99 21.72
C ASN A 52 4.73 7.98 21.52
N TYR A 53 5.32 7.92 20.32
CA TYR A 53 6.36 6.97 19.95
C TYR A 53 7.53 7.66 19.23
N PRO A 54 8.37 8.42 19.97
CA PRO A 54 9.51 9.12 19.38
C PRO A 54 10.57 8.16 18.80
N GLU A 55 10.64 6.92 19.32
CA GLU A 55 11.54 5.85 18.84
C GLU A 55 11.14 5.28 17.47
N MET A 56 9.94 5.60 16.98
CA MET A 56 9.43 5.02 15.74
C MET A 56 10.03 5.71 14.51
N SER A 57 10.57 4.91 13.60
CA SER A 57 11.16 5.41 12.36
C SER A 57 10.11 5.95 11.38
N ASP A 58 10.51 6.93 10.57
CA ASP A 58 9.65 7.48 9.52
C ASP A 58 9.22 6.42 8.50
N GLY A 59 10.03 5.36 8.30
CA GLY A 59 9.67 4.23 7.46
C GLY A 59 8.49 3.41 8.02
N GLN A 60 8.45 3.23 9.34
CA GLN A 60 7.32 2.58 10.02
C GLN A 60 6.07 3.46 9.96
N ILE A 61 6.19 4.77 10.21
CA ILE A 61 5.07 5.73 10.10
C ILE A 61 4.50 5.74 8.68
N SER A 62 5.38 5.80 7.67
CA SER A 62 4.98 5.81 6.25
C SER A 62 4.19 4.55 5.88
N LYS A 63 4.62 3.38 6.35
CA LYS A 63 3.94 2.10 6.10
C LYS A 63 2.62 1.97 6.88
N LEU A 64 2.56 2.50 8.10
CA LEU A 64 1.37 2.43 8.97
C LEU A 64 0.25 3.36 8.48
N ILE A 65 0.59 4.61 8.13
CA ILE A 65 -0.37 5.65 7.76
C ILE A 65 -0.62 5.72 6.25
N GLY A 66 0.31 5.21 5.42
CA GLY A 66 0.23 5.36 3.96
C GLY A 66 0.52 6.80 3.51
N THR A 67 1.52 7.41 4.14
CA THR A 67 1.99 8.77 3.85
C THR A 67 3.44 8.76 3.35
N THR A 68 3.95 9.89 2.86
CA THR A 68 5.33 10.02 2.40
C THR A 68 6.22 10.63 3.48
N LYS A 69 7.54 10.35 3.41
CA LYS A 69 8.53 10.90 4.36
C LYS A 69 8.52 12.43 4.44
N PRO A 70 8.41 13.19 3.33
CA PRO A 70 8.34 14.65 3.40
C PRO A 70 7.13 15.15 4.21
N THR A 71 5.98 14.47 4.10
CA THR A 71 4.79 14.82 4.90
C THR A 71 5.00 14.53 6.38
N ILE A 72 5.74 13.48 6.74
CA ILE A 72 6.07 13.19 8.14
C ILE A 72 6.97 14.28 8.72
N MET A 73 8.00 14.67 7.96
CA MET A 73 8.91 15.75 8.36
C MET A 73 8.18 17.07 8.51
N SER A 74 7.31 17.46 7.58
CA SER A 74 6.59 18.73 7.67
C SER A 74 5.64 18.80 8.88
N VAL A 75 5.08 17.67 9.31
CA VAL A 75 4.29 17.61 10.56
C VAL A 75 5.19 17.71 11.79
N ARG A 76 6.37 17.06 11.78
CA ARG A 76 7.36 17.14 12.88
C ARG A 76 7.90 18.57 13.05
N ASP A 77 8.22 19.22 11.93
CA ASP A 77 8.76 20.58 11.89
C ASP A 77 7.67 21.66 12.00
N ARG A 78 6.40 21.25 12.12
CA ARG A 78 5.23 22.15 12.14
C ARG A 78 5.11 23.05 10.90
N SER A 79 5.74 22.68 9.80
CA SER A 79 5.71 23.40 8.51
C SER A 79 4.60 22.92 7.56
N HIS A 80 3.78 21.96 7.99
CA HIS A 80 2.60 21.55 7.23
C HIS A 80 1.61 22.73 7.08
N TRP A 81 1.04 22.92 5.89
CA TRP A 81 0.11 24.03 5.61
C TRP A 81 -1.09 24.10 6.57
N ASN A 82 -1.51 22.95 7.10
CA ASN A 82 -2.64 22.83 8.03
C ASN A 82 -2.24 22.73 9.51
N THR A 83 -1.00 23.05 9.88
CA THR A 83 -0.48 22.88 11.26
C THR A 83 -1.42 23.41 12.34
N SER A 84 -2.06 24.56 12.14
CA SER A 84 -2.96 25.18 13.11
C SER A 84 -4.19 24.33 13.46
N ASN A 85 -4.63 23.46 12.56
CA ASN A 85 -5.81 22.62 12.76
C ASN A 85 -5.45 21.16 13.11
N ILE A 86 -4.17 20.81 13.19
CA ILE A 86 -3.74 19.44 13.49
C ILE A 86 -4.10 19.10 14.93
N LYS A 87 -4.91 18.05 15.11
CA LYS A 87 -5.30 17.51 16.41
C LYS A 87 -4.72 16.10 16.54
N PRO A 88 -3.72 15.87 17.41
CA PRO A 88 -3.13 14.54 17.56
C PRO A 88 -4.18 13.48 17.92
N GLN A 89 -4.50 12.59 16.97
CA GLN A 89 -5.51 11.55 17.13
C GLN A 89 -4.94 10.17 16.81
N ASN A 90 -5.40 9.14 17.53
CA ASN A 90 -4.89 7.79 17.37
C ASN A 90 -5.24 7.22 15.97
N PRO A 91 -4.25 6.76 15.18
CA PRO A 91 -4.47 6.25 13.83
C PRO A 91 -5.28 4.96 13.74
N VAL A 92 -5.43 4.21 14.84
CA VAL A 92 -6.24 2.97 14.85
C VAL A 92 -7.71 3.27 14.55
N GLY A 93 -8.20 4.46 14.92
CA GLY A 93 -9.56 4.90 14.60
C GLY A 93 -9.76 5.34 13.14
N LEU A 94 -8.70 5.41 12.33
CA LEU A 94 -8.76 5.83 10.92
C LEU A 94 -8.93 4.66 9.95
N GLY A 95 -8.91 3.41 10.46
CA GLY A 95 -9.14 2.16 9.72
C GLY A 95 -10.46 2.13 8.96
#